data_AF-A0A6J7QPZ6-F1
#
_entry.id   AF-A0A6J7QPZ6-F1
#
_cell.length_a   1.000
_cell.length_b   1.000
_cell.length_c   1.000
_cell.angle_alpha   90.00
_cell.angle_beta   90.00
_cell.angle_gamma   90.00
#
_symmetry.space_group_name_H-M   'P 1'
#
loop_
_entity.id
_entity.type
_entity.pdbx_description
1 polymer ?
#
loop_
_entity_poly.entity_id
_entity_poly.type
_entity_poly.pdbx_seq_one_letter_code
_entity_poly.pdbx_strand_id
1 'polypeptide(L)'
;MYEDENVFAIMTINPIAKGHVLVIPTKEVDEWTNVDELTRQKLFTTAHRIAEVQKQIFPCERVALIIAGFEVPHCHIHLIPATSMHDVSFSNAAASVDHDELAKFAEQISRQF
;
A
#
# COMPACT_ATOMS: atom_id res chain seq x y z
N MET A 1 5.93 -8.75 1.27
CA MET A 1 6.31 -7.96 2.46
C MET A 1 5.62 -8.51 3.69
N TYR A 2 4.30 -8.61 3.62
CA TYR A 2 3.47 -9.28 4.61
C TYR A 2 2.49 -10.19 3.87
N GLU A 3 2.18 -11.35 4.42
CA GLU A 3 1.15 -12.25 3.90
C GLU A 3 0.60 -13.09 5.05
N ASP A 4 -0.73 -13.17 5.11
CA ASP A 4 -1.46 -14.14 5.91
C ASP A 4 -2.65 -14.70 5.13
N GLU A 5 -3.46 -15.52 5.79
CA GLU A 5 -4.63 -16.17 5.20
C GLU A 5 -5.72 -15.20 4.68
N ASN A 6 -5.75 -13.95 5.16
CA ASN A 6 -6.78 -12.96 4.82
C ASN A 6 -6.25 -11.86 3.90
N VAL A 7 -5.01 -11.41 4.10
CA VAL A 7 -4.44 -10.25 3.38
C VAL A 7 -2.95 -10.43 3.09
N PHE A 8 -2.49 -9.76 2.04
CA PHE A 8 -1.08 -9.63 1.71
C PHE A 8 -0.73 -8.19 1.34
N ALA A 9 0.55 -7.84 1.45
CA ALA A 9 1.05 -6.52 1.13
C ALA A 9 2.29 -6.56 0.23
N ILE A 10 2.27 -5.71 -0.79
CA ILE A 10 3.29 -5.61 -1.83
C ILE A 10 3.63 -4.15 -2.13
N MET A 11 4.83 -3.91 -2.64
CA MET A 11 5.17 -2.64 -3.26
C MET A 11 4.53 -2.56 -4.64
N THR A 12 3.94 -1.42 -5.01
CA THR A 12 3.49 -1.22 -6.39
C THR A 12 4.67 -0.97 -7.33
N ILE A 13 4.59 -1.48 -8.56
CA ILE A 13 5.56 -1.19 -9.61
C ILE A 13 5.34 0.19 -10.27
N ASN A 14 4.20 0.83 -10.01
CA ASN A 14 3.88 2.19 -10.43
C ASN A 14 3.68 3.11 -9.21
N PRO A 15 4.74 3.36 -8.42
CA PRO A 15 4.61 4.17 -7.21
C PRO A 15 4.31 5.64 -7.53
N ILE A 16 3.22 6.16 -6.94
CA ILE A 16 2.97 7.61 -6.79
C ILE A 16 4.09 8.31 -6.00
N ALA A 17 4.59 7.66 -4.95
CA ALA A 17 5.70 8.15 -4.13
C ALA A 17 6.59 6.98 -3.68
N LYS A 18 7.83 7.28 -3.30
CA LYS A 18 8.72 6.26 -2.70
C LYS A 18 8.05 5.67 -1.47
N GLY A 19 8.05 4.35 -1.38
CA GLY A 19 7.37 3.65 -0.30
C GLY A 19 5.91 3.31 -0.57
N HIS A 20 5.34 3.58 -1.75
CA HIS A 20 3.95 3.25 -2.05
C HIS A 20 3.70 1.72 -1.97
N VAL A 21 2.83 1.34 -1.02
CA VAL A 21 2.44 -0.06 -0.75
C VAL A 21 0.97 -0.28 -1.07
N LEU A 22 0.65 -1.48 -1.56
CA LEU A 22 -0.70 -1.99 -1.70
C LEU A 22 -0.97 -3.04 -0.61
N VAL A 23 -2.10 -2.93 0.08
CA VAL A 23 -2.62 -3.97 0.99
C VAL A 23 -3.87 -4.57 0.36
N ILE A 24 -3.87 -5.88 0.16
CA ILE A 24 -4.76 -6.58 -0.77
C ILE A 24 -5.36 -7.79 -0.04
N PRO A 25 -6.67 -8.07 -0.16
CA PRO A 25 -7.25 -9.29 0.37
C PRO A 25 -6.76 -10.49 -0.44
N THR A 26 -6.41 -11.58 0.25
CA THR A 26 -5.98 -12.84 -0.37
C THR A 26 -7.09 -13.43 -1.24
N LYS A 27 -8.35 -13.29 -0.79
CA LYS A 27 -9.52 -13.59 -1.62
C LYS A 27 -9.73 -12.49 -2.66
N GLU A 28 -9.91 -12.88 -3.91
CA GLU A 28 -10.30 -11.97 -4.97
C GLU A 28 -11.70 -11.39 -4.71
N VAL A 29 -11.73 -10.08 -4.46
CA VAL A 29 -12.95 -9.28 -4.32
C VAL A 29 -12.65 -7.94 -4.98
N ASP A 30 -13.41 -7.56 -6.00
CA ASP A 30 -13.19 -6.32 -6.75
C ASP A 30 -13.47 -5.06 -5.90
N GLU A 31 -14.73 -4.84 -5.57
CA GLU A 31 -15.12 -3.63 -4.83
C GLU A 31 -14.93 -3.81 -3.31
N TRP A 32 -14.30 -2.82 -2.68
CA TRP A 32 -14.05 -2.82 -1.22
C TRP A 32 -15.35 -2.90 -0.39
N THR A 33 -16.47 -2.43 -0.95
CA THR A 33 -17.81 -2.49 -0.37
C THR A 33 -18.34 -3.92 -0.25
N ASN A 34 -17.79 -4.87 -1.02
CA ASN A 34 -18.17 -6.28 -1.00
C ASN A 34 -17.24 -7.13 -0.12
N VAL A 35 -16.21 -6.54 0.50
CA VAL A 35 -15.29 -7.25 1.38
C VAL A 35 -15.98 -7.56 2.71
N ASP A 36 -15.88 -8.82 3.15
CA ASP A 36 -16.44 -9.27 4.41
C ASP A 36 -15.81 -8.56 5.61
N GLU A 37 -16.48 -8.60 6.76
CA GLU A 37 -16.07 -7.84 7.93
C GLU A 37 -14.69 -8.22 8.46
N LEU A 38 -14.37 -9.52 8.52
CA LEU A 38 -13.11 -10.01 9.05
C LEU A 38 -11.94 -9.53 8.16
N THR A 39 -12.06 -9.76 6.86
CA THR A 39 -11.05 -9.32 5.87
C THR A 39 -10.89 -7.80 5.88
N ARG A 40 -11.99 -7.05 5.97
CA ARG A 40 -11.95 -5.58 6.04
C ARG A 40 -11.21 -5.08 7.27
N GLN A 41 -11.45 -5.66 8.45
CA GLN A 41 -10.70 -5.32 9.67
C GLN A 41 -9.21 -5.64 9.54
N LYS A 42 -8.86 -6.76 8.89
CA LYS A 42 -7.47 -7.16 8.63
C LYS A 42 -6.76 -6.23 7.65
N LEU A 43 -7.46 -5.78 6.60
CA LEU A 43 -6.95 -4.79 5.65
C LEU A 43 -6.52 -3.51 6.37
N PHE A 44 -7.41 -2.92 7.18
CA PHE A 44 -7.11 -1.68 7.91
C PHE A 44 -6.06 -1.86 9.01
N THR A 45 -6.09 -2.99 9.72
CA THR A 45 -5.08 -3.31 10.75
C THR A 45 -3.68 -3.42 10.13
N THR A 46 -3.57 -4.15 9.02
CA THR A 46 -2.31 -4.32 8.28
C THR A 46 -1.84 -2.99 7.69
N ALA A 47 -2.78 -2.24 7.12
CA ALA A 47 -2.49 -0.92 6.56
C ALA A 47 -1.96 0.06 7.61
N HIS A 48 -2.54 0.08 8.80
CA HIS A 48 -2.06 0.90 9.91
C HIS A 48 -0.62 0.53 10.33
N ARG A 49 -0.32 -0.77 10.47
CA ARG A 49 1.05 -1.23 10.81
C ARG A 49 2.06 -0.79 9.75
N ILE A 50 1.73 -0.94 8.47
CA ILE A 50 2.61 -0.52 7.37
C ILE A 50 2.80 1.00 7.37
N ALA A 51 1.74 1.78 7.58
CA ALA A 51 1.82 3.23 7.61
C ALA A 51 2.72 3.75 8.74
N GLU A 52 2.68 3.14 9.92
CA GLU A 52 3.58 3.50 11.03
C GLU A 52 5.05 3.21 10.69
N VAL A 53 5.33 2.09 10.01
CA VAL A 53 6.68 1.78 9.53
C VAL A 53 7.12 2.75 8.44
N GLN A 54 6.24 3.08 7.48
CA GLN A 54 6.52 4.04 6.42
C GLN A 54 6.95 5.40 6.99
N LYS A 55 6.29 5.88 8.05
CA LYS A 55 6.66 7.14 8.74
C LYS A 55 8.03 7.12 9.39
N GLN A 56 8.57 5.94 9.72
CA GLN A 56 9.89 5.80 10.32
C GLN A 56 11.01 5.77 9.28
N ILE A 57 10.73 5.22 8.09
CA ILE A 57 11.75 4.97 7.06
C ILE A 57 11.75 6.00 5.93
N PHE A 58 10.62 6.66 5.67
CA PHE A 58 10.49 7.66 4.61
C PHE A 58 10.34 9.07 5.20
N PRO A 59 10.97 10.09 4.59
CA PRO A 59 10.75 11.48 4.97
C PRO A 59 9.35 11.91 4.48
N CYS A 60 8.34 11.77 5.33
CA CYS A 60 6.96 12.20 5.06
C CYS A 60 6.31 12.80 6.31
N GLU A 61 5.37 13.73 6.12
CA GLU A 61 4.53 14.24 7.22
C GLU A 61 3.37 13.30 7.52
N ARG A 62 2.82 12.65 6.49
CA ARG A 62 1.65 11.76 6.59
C ARG A 62 1.82 10.56 5.66
N VAL A 63 1.01 9.54 5.90
CA VAL A 63 0.76 8.46 4.94
C VAL A 63 -0.70 8.57 4.51
N ALA A 64 -0.92 8.82 3.23
CA ALA A 64 -2.25 8.84 2.66
C ALA A 64 -2.75 7.40 2.44
N LEU A 65 -4.04 7.20 2.72
CA LEU A 65 -4.76 5.95 2.45
C LEU A 65 -5.81 6.22 1.38
N ILE A 66 -5.78 5.47 0.27
CA ILE A 66 -6.76 5.58 -0.82
C ILE A 66 -7.27 4.18 -1.19
N ILE A 67 -8.56 4.08 -1.47
CA ILE A 67 -9.16 2.94 -2.18
C ILE A 67 -9.82 3.54 -3.43
N ALA A 68 -9.37 3.13 -4.62
CA ALA A 68 -9.86 3.67 -5.90
C ALA A 68 -10.58 2.60 -6.72
N GLY A 69 -9.88 1.52 -7.12
CA GLY A 69 -10.46 0.37 -7.82
C GLY A 69 -10.69 0.53 -9.34
N PHE A 70 -10.24 1.65 -9.95
CA PHE A 70 -10.49 1.91 -11.38
C PHE A 70 -9.47 1.29 -12.34
N GLU A 71 -8.32 0.83 -11.85
CA GLU A 71 -7.23 0.28 -12.69
C GLU A 71 -7.21 -1.26 -12.68
N VAL A 72 -7.33 -1.86 -11.50
CA VAL A 72 -7.26 -3.31 -11.30
C VAL A 72 -8.50 -3.76 -10.50
N PRO A 73 -9.32 -4.70 -11.04
CA PRO A 73 -10.57 -5.13 -10.42
C PRO A 73 -10.36 -6.14 -9.27
N HIS A 74 -9.52 -5.76 -8.31
CA HIS A 74 -9.26 -6.50 -7.08
C HIS A 74 -8.95 -5.47 -6.00
N CYS A 75 -9.80 -5.37 -4.99
CA CYS A 75 -9.72 -4.40 -3.90
C CYS A 75 -8.29 -4.28 -3.36
N HIS A 76 -7.77 -3.06 -3.32
CA HIS A 76 -6.47 -2.78 -2.72
C HIS A 76 -6.48 -1.41 -2.05
N ILE A 77 -5.85 -1.34 -0.88
CA ILE A 77 -5.58 -0.11 -0.17
C ILE A 77 -4.22 0.41 -0.62
N HIS A 78 -4.19 1.61 -1.18
CA HIS A 78 -2.96 2.36 -1.41
C HIS A 78 -2.49 3.03 -0.13
N LEU A 79 -1.21 2.87 0.21
CA LEU A 79 -0.53 3.60 1.28
C LEU A 79 0.62 4.41 0.69
N ILE A 80 0.52 5.73 0.74
CA ILE A 80 1.40 6.66 0.03
C ILE A 80 2.04 7.62 1.03
N PRO A 81 3.35 7.50 1.32
CA PRO A 81 4.07 8.52 2.08
C PRO A 81 3.98 9.88 1.37
N ALA A 82 3.58 10.93 2.09
CA ALA A 82 3.29 12.24 1.53
C ALA A 82 3.63 13.39 2.49
N THR A 83 4.01 14.52 1.92
CA THR A 83 4.28 15.78 2.64
C THR A 83 3.28 16.86 2.24
N SER A 84 2.64 16.75 1.08
CA SER A 84 1.61 17.68 0.62
C SER A 84 0.46 16.95 -0.08
N MET A 85 -0.68 17.63 -0.22
CA MET A 85 -1.81 17.10 -1.00
C MET A 85 -1.44 16.85 -2.47
N HIS A 86 -0.48 17.59 -3.02
CA HIS A 86 -0.02 17.39 -4.39
C HIS A 86 0.65 16.03 -4.58
N ASP A 87 1.28 15.48 -3.55
CA ASP A 87 1.95 14.17 -3.61
C ASP A 87 0.94 13.03 -3.79
N VAL A 88 -0.32 13.26 -3.39
CA VAL A 88 -1.39 12.25 -3.34
C VAL A 88 -2.24 12.32 -4.61
N SER A 89 -1.62 12.08 -5.77
CA SER A 89 -2.30 12.08 -7.07
C SER A 89 -1.85 10.91 -7.95
N PHE A 90 -2.80 10.20 -8.56
CA PHE A 90 -2.51 9.14 -9.54
C PHE A 90 -1.78 9.67 -10.78
N SER A 91 -1.91 10.96 -11.10
CA SER A 91 -1.13 11.59 -12.18
C SER A 91 0.39 11.56 -11.93
N ASN A 92 0.81 11.34 -10.68
CA ASN A 92 2.22 11.27 -10.30
C ASN A 92 2.77 9.85 -10.32
N ALA A 93 1.96 8.85 -10.71
CA ALA A 93 2.41 7.46 -10.78
C ALA A 93 3.63 7.34 -11.70
N ALA A 94 4.71 6.75 -11.18
CA ALA A 94 5.93 6.56 -11.95
C ALA A 94 5.69 5.59 -13.12
N ALA A 95 6.19 5.96 -14.30
CA ALA A 95 6.14 5.12 -15.50
C ALA A 95 7.07 3.89 -15.42
N SER A 96 8.10 3.97 -14.58
CA SER A 96 9.06 2.89 -14.32
C SER A 96 9.64 3.03 -12.91
N VAL A 97 10.08 1.93 -12.33
CA VAL A 97 10.73 1.89 -11.03
C VAL A 97 12.02 1.08 -11.10
N ASP A 98 12.99 1.43 -10.25
CA ASP A 98 14.16 0.59 -10.00
C ASP A 98 13.75 -0.58 -9.09
N HIS A 99 13.78 -1.80 -9.63
CA HIS A 99 13.39 -3.01 -8.90
C HIS A 99 14.32 -3.31 -7.71
N ASP A 100 15.60 -2.93 -7.77
CA ASP A 100 16.53 -3.12 -6.65
C ASP A 100 16.21 -2.14 -5.53
N GLU A 101 15.83 -0.90 -5.86
CA GLU A 101 15.34 0.07 -4.87
C GLU A 101 14.03 -0.41 -4.23
N LEU A 102 13.10 -0.92 -5.05
CA LEU A 102 11.82 -1.46 -4.59
C LEU A 102 11.99 -2.65 -3.64
N ALA A 103 12.91 -3.56 -3.97
CA ALA A 103 13.24 -4.72 -3.15
C ALA A 103 13.85 -4.30 -1.80
N LYS A 104 14.73 -3.29 -1.79
CA LYS A 104 15.30 -2.74 -0.55
C LYS A 104 14.21 -2.15 0.36
N PHE A 105 13.27 -1.38 -0.20
CA PHE A 105 12.15 -0.84 0.58
C PHE A 105 11.23 -1.94 1.11
N ALA A 106 10.93 -2.95 0.30
CA ALA A 106 10.14 -4.09 0.73
C ALA A 106 10.82 -4.83 1.90
N GLU A 107 12.14 -5.04 1.85
CA GLU A 107 12.90 -5.67 2.93
C GLU A 107 12.88 -4.83 4.22
N GLN A 108 13.09 -3.50 4.11
CA GLN A 108 13.05 -2.59 5.25
C GLN A 108 11.70 -2.63 5.98
N ILE A 109 10.60 -2.64 5.22
CA ILE A 109 9.25 -2.72 5.79
C ILE A 109 8.98 -4.11 6.39
N SER A 110 9.44 -5.18 5.73
CA SER A 110 9.20 -6.57 6.16
C SER A 110 9.85 -6.90 7.51
N ARG A 111 10.97 -6.25 7.86
CA ARG A 111 11.66 -6.46 9.15
C ARG A 111 10.87 -6.02 10.39
N GLN A 112 9.71 -5.38 10.20
CA GLN A 112 8.86 -4.86 11.27
C GLN A 112 7.63 -5.76 11.52
N PHE A 113 7.54 -6.90 10.85
CA PHE A 113 6.45 -7.87 10.96
C PHE A 113 6.84 -9.12 11.72
#